data_AF-A0A2R6DDF5-F1
#
_entry.id   AF-A0A2R6DDF5-F1
#
_cell.length_a   1.000
_cell.length_b   1.000
_cell.length_c   1.000
_cell.angle_alpha   90.00
_cell.angle_beta   90.00
_cell.angle_gamma   90.00
#
_symmetry.space_group_name_H-M   'P 1'
#
loop_
_entity.id
_entity.type
_entity.pdbx_description
1 polymer ?
#
loop_
_entity_poly.entity_id
_entity_poly.type
_entity_poly.pdbx_seq_one_letter_code
_entity_poly.pdbx_strand_id
1 'polypeptide(L)'
;MRPSGGVPLAGGVLVVVSIASSVLAMGALPETMRIHWTLGAGPYYGPEFAPTAAVLVLFPVLVAALFVGGRLLGALLDGTAEFEAMRPYYERGAVLTLAAVVAVQFLVVWLNLP
;
A
#
# COMPACT_ATOMS: atom_id res chain seq x y z
N MET A 1 -3.66 17.94 24.83
CA MET A 1 -3.37 17.54 23.43
C MET A 1 -4.63 16.92 22.84
N ARG A 2 -5.12 17.42 21.70
CA ARG A 2 -6.31 16.88 21.03
C ARG A 2 -5.83 15.77 20.08
N PRO A 3 -6.38 14.54 20.15
CA PRO A 3 -5.97 13.50 19.20
C PRO A 3 -6.32 13.95 17.78
N SER A 4 -5.35 13.93 16.87
CA SER A 4 -5.54 14.10 15.42
C SER A 4 -6.26 12.86 14.87
N GLY A 5 -7.56 12.74 15.17
CA GLY A 5 -8.36 11.54 14.85
C GLY A 5 -8.47 11.19 13.36
N GLY A 6 -8.07 12.07 12.45
CA GLY A 6 -8.20 11.89 11.00
C GLY A 6 -7.21 10.90 10.37
N VAL A 7 -5.96 10.87 10.83
CA VAL A 7 -4.90 10.01 10.25
C VAL A 7 -5.07 8.53 10.61
N PRO A 8 -5.39 8.17 11.88
CA PRO A 8 -5.78 6.81 12.26
C PRO A 8 -6.91 6.25 11.40
N LEU A 9 -7.92 7.08 11.14
CA LEU A 9 -9.09 6.71 10.39
C LEU A 9 -8.75 6.53 8.90
N ALA A 10 -8.09 7.52 8.29
CA ALA A 10 -7.72 7.47 6.88
C ALA A 10 -6.80 6.26 6.57
N GLY A 11 -5.77 6.04 7.39
CA GLY A 11 -4.89 4.88 7.24
C GLY A 11 -5.63 3.55 7.40
N GLY A 12 -6.51 3.43 8.39
CA GLY A 12 -7.35 2.23 8.58
C GLY A 12 -8.31 1.99 7.41
N VAL A 13 -8.92 3.04 6.87
CA VAL A 13 -9.78 2.96 5.67
C VAL A 13 -8.98 2.44 4.48
N LEU A 14 -7.77 2.93 4.26
CA LEU A 14 -6.92 2.47 3.15
C LEU A 14 -6.55 0.98 3.26
N VAL A 15 -6.31 0.48 4.48
CA VAL A 15 -6.12 -0.97 4.72
C VAL A 15 -7.37 -1.75 4.31
N VAL A 16 -8.56 -1.32 4.76
CA VAL A 16 -9.82 -1.99 4.42
C VAL A 16 -10.10 -1.94 2.93
N VAL A 17 -9.87 -0.80 2.28
CA VAL A 17 -10.00 -0.65 0.82
C VAL A 17 -9.07 -1.61 0.08
N SER A 18 -7.81 -1.72 0.52
CA SER A 18 -6.83 -2.65 -0.05
C SER A 18 -7.28 -4.11 0.07
N ILE A 19 -7.82 -4.50 1.24
CA ILE A 19 -8.36 -5.86 1.45
C ILE A 19 -9.57 -6.10 0.54
N ALA A 20 -10.54 -5.19 0.55
CA ALA A 20 -11.78 -5.33 -0.20
C ALA A 20 -11.49 -5.43 -1.71
N SER A 21 -10.62 -4.58 -2.23
CA SER A 21 -10.24 -4.62 -3.65
C SER A 21 -9.49 -5.90 -4.02
N SER A 22 -8.61 -6.41 -3.15
CA SER A 22 -7.97 -7.71 -3.37
C SER A 22 -8.97 -8.86 -3.41
N VAL A 23 -9.95 -8.88 -2.50
CA VAL A 23 -10.99 -9.92 -2.48
C VAL A 23 -11.86 -9.84 -3.73
N LEU A 24 -12.25 -8.64 -4.15
CA LEU A 24 -13.04 -8.44 -5.37
C LEU A 24 -12.25 -8.83 -6.64
N ALA A 25 -10.96 -8.52 -6.68
CA ALA A 25 -10.10 -8.81 -7.82
C ALA A 25 -9.82 -10.32 -7.99
N MET A 26 -9.83 -11.11 -6.91
CA MET A 26 -9.65 -12.58 -6.98
C MET A 26 -10.65 -13.27 -7.90
N GLY A 27 -11.89 -12.75 -8.01
CA GLY A 27 -12.91 -13.31 -8.89
C GLY A 27 -12.91 -12.74 -10.31
N ALA A 28 -12.16 -11.66 -10.55
CA ALA A 28 -12.15 -10.93 -11.82
C ALA A 28 -10.88 -11.17 -12.65
N LEU A 29 -9.79 -11.62 -12.01
CA LEU A 29 -8.49 -11.78 -12.63
C LEU A 29 -8.16 -13.25 -12.92
N PRO A 30 -7.33 -13.53 -13.95
CA PRO A 30 -6.81 -14.88 -14.22
C PRO A 30 -5.94 -15.41 -13.08
N GLU A 31 -5.62 -16.71 -13.07
CA GLU A 31 -4.78 -17.34 -12.02
C GLU A 31 -3.36 -16.76 -11.95
N THR A 32 -2.85 -16.24 -13.05
CA THR A 32 -1.54 -15.59 -13.15
C THR A 32 -1.67 -14.21 -13.77
N MET A 33 -0.97 -13.23 -13.18
CA MET A 33 -0.87 -11.87 -13.70
C MET A 33 0.39 -11.72 -14.55
N ARG A 34 0.30 -10.96 -15.64
CA ARG A 34 1.45 -10.61 -16.45
C ARG A 34 2.24 -9.49 -15.77
N ILE A 35 3.56 -9.64 -15.73
CA ILE A 35 4.47 -8.58 -15.28
C ILE A 35 4.72 -7.65 -16.47
N HIS A 36 4.26 -6.41 -16.35
CA HIS A 36 4.25 -5.43 -17.44
C HIS A 36 5.52 -4.56 -17.51
N TRP A 37 6.45 -4.71 -16.55
CA TRP A 37 7.70 -3.95 -16.50
C TRP A 37 8.91 -4.88 -16.53
N THR A 38 9.74 -4.72 -17.56
CA THR A 38 11.09 -5.29 -17.64
C THR A 38 12.09 -4.14 -17.49
N LEU A 39 12.97 -4.19 -16.49
CA LEU A 39 14.08 -3.23 -16.36
C LEU A 39 15.13 -3.53 -17.44
N GLY A 40 15.09 -2.81 -18.56
CA GLY A 40 16.20 -2.70 -19.51
C GLY A 40 15.96 -3.21 -20.94
N ALA A 41 16.61 -2.53 -21.90
CA ALA A 41 16.60 -2.78 -23.35
C ALA A 41 17.47 -3.98 -23.78
N GLY A 42 17.37 -5.09 -23.04
CA GLY A 42 18.07 -6.35 -23.32
C GLY A 42 17.10 -7.53 -23.25
N PRO A 43 17.51 -8.74 -23.68
CA PRO A 43 16.65 -9.91 -23.57
C PRO A 43 16.31 -10.19 -22.10
N TYR A 44 15.01 -10.14 -21.78
CA TYR A 44 14.48 -10.39 -20.45
C TYR A 44 14.33 -11.90 -20.24
N TYR A 45 15.01 -12.43 -19.22
CA TYR A 45 14.96 -13.85 -18.84
C TYR A 45 14.28 -14.10 -17.49
N GLY A 46 13.54 -13.11 -16.98
CA GLY A 46 12.81 -13.23 -15.71
C GLY A 46 11.43 -13.89 -15.89
N PRO A 47 10.76 -14.26 -14.77
CA PRO A 47 9.40 -14.77 -14.85
C PRO A 47 8.48 -13.71 -15.44
N GLU A 48 7.76 -14.06 -16.51
CA GLU A 48 6.81 -13.16 -17.18
C GLU A 48 5.48 -13.02 -16.43
N PHE A 49 5.23 -13.94 -15.48
CA PHE A 49 3.97 -14.06 -14.76
C PHE A 49 4.20 -14.23 -13.25
N ALA A 50 3.26 -13.71 -12.47
CA ALA A 50 3.19 -13.88 -11.03
C ALA A 50 1.86 -14.54 -10.62
N PRO A 51 1.83 -15.40 -9.58
CA PRO A 51 0.57 -15.95 -9.07
C PRO A 51 -0.35 -14.83 -8.54
N THR A 52 -1.58 -14.75 -9.07
CA THR A 52 -2.54 -13.68 -8.73
C THR A 52 -2.83 -13.61 -7.24
N ALA A 53 -3.04 -14.77 -6.60
CA ALA A 53 -3.29 -14.83 -5.16
C ALA A 53 -2.11 -14.26 -4.34
N ALA A 54 -0.86 -14.54 -4.74
CA ALA A 54 0.31 -14.03 -4.04
C ALA A 54 0.37 -12.49 -4.14
N VAL A 55 0.14 -11.93 -5.33
CA VAL A 55 0.14 -10.48 -5.55
C VAL A 55 -0.98 -9.81 -4.75
N LEU A 56 -2.20 -10.34 -4.82
CA LEU A 56 -3.37 -9.76 -4.15
C LEU A 56 -3.29 -9.86 -2.61
N VAL A 57 -2.60 -10.86 -2.06
CA VAL A 57 -2.34 -10.93 -0.61
C VAL A 57 -1.23 -9.96 -0.19
N LEU A 58 -0.21 -9.77 -1.03
CA LEU A 58 0.94 -8.94 -0.69
C LEU A 58 0.56 -7.47 -0.46
N PHE A 59 -0.35 -6.91 -1.26
CA PHE A 59 -0.76 -5.50 -1.13
C PHE A 59 -1.40 -5.17 0.23
N PRO A 60 -2.47 -5.85 0.68
CA PRO A 60 -3.04 -5.64 2.02
C PRO A 60 -2.02 -5.82 3.13
N VAL A 61 -1.14 -6.82 3.03
CA VAL A 61 -0.08 -7.05 4.02
C VAL A 61 0.89 -5.87 4.07
N LEU A 62 1.32 -5.36 2.91
CA LEU A 62 2.22 -4.21 2.82
C LEU A 62 1.57 -2.93 3.37
N VAL A 63 0.32 -2.65 2.99
CA VAL A 63 -0.42 -1.48 3.47
C VAL A 63 -0.63 -1.55 4.98
N ALA A 64 -1.00 -2.73 5.52
CA ALA A 64 -1.14 -2.93 6.96
C ALA A 64 0.19 -2.77 7.70
N ALA A 65 1.28 -3.34 7.17
CA ALA A 65 2.61 -3.23 7.75
C ALA A 65 3.10 -1.77 7.80
N LEU A 66 2.90 -1.01 6.72
CA LEU A 66 3.23 0.42 6.66
C LEU A 66 2.38 1.24 7.64
N PHE A 67 1.08 0.95 7.74
CA PHE A 67 0.19 1.62 8.67
C PHE A 67 0.60 1.38 10.13
N VAL A 68 0.82 0.12 10.52
CA VAL A 68 1.24 -0.25 11.87
C VAL A 68 2.64 0.28 12.16
N GLY A 69 3.59 0.10 11.25
CA GLY A 69 4.96 0.57 11.39
C GLY A 69 5.06 2.08 11.53
N GLY A 70 4.31 2.84 10.71
CA GLY A 70 4.19 4.28 10.86
C GLY A 70 3.60 4.66 12.23
N ARG A 71 2.56 3.97 12.67
CA ARG A 71 1.98 4.25 13.99
C ARG A 71 2.95 4.03 15.15
N LEU A 72 3.71 2.94 15.10
CA LEU A 72 4.73 2.63 16.11
C LEU A 72 5.84 3.68 16.08
N LEU A 73 6.31 4.08 14.90
CA LEU A 73 7.32 5.12 14.77
C LEU A 73 6.83 6.47 15.32
N GLY A 74 5.58 6.86 14.99
CA GLY A 74 4.98 8.07 15.53
C GLY A 74 4.84 8.04 17.06
N ALA A 75 4.51 6.89 17.65
CA ALA A 75 4.44 6.73 19.10
C ALA A 75 5.83 6.78 19.77
N LEU A 76 6.87 6.28 19.11
CA LEU A 76 8.25 6.33 19.62
C LEU A 76 8.85 7.74 19.59
N LEU A 77 8.43 8.57 18.64
CA LEU A 77 8.91 9.94 18.47
C LEU A 77 8.06 10.96 19.23
N ASP A 78 6.93 10.52 19.79
CA ASP A 78 5.99 11.35 20.55
C ASP A 78 6.69 12.00 21.76
N GLY A 79 6.47 13.30 21.95
CA GLY A 79 7.10 14.06 23.04
C GLY A 79 8.51 14.62 22.75
N THR A 80 9.06 14.41 21.55
CA THR A 80 10.25 15.15 21.08
C THR A 80 9.85 16.48 20.42
N ALA A 81 10.56 17.57 20.74
CA ALA A 81 10.20 18.91 20.26
C ALA A 81 10.26 19.02 18.73
N GLU A 82 11.23 18.33 18.12
CA GLU A 82 11.43 18.25 16.68
C GLU A 82 10.28 17.51 15.99
N PHE A 83 9.80 16.41 16.57
CA PHE A 83 8.67 15.66 16.03
C PHE A 83 7.37 16.44 16.18
N GLU A 84 7.14 17.14 17.28
CA GLU A 84 5.95 17.99 17.43
C GLU A 84 5.85 19.05 16.33
N ALA A 85 6.98 19.66 15.96
CA ALA A 85 7.03 20.62 14.86
C ALA A 85 6.77 19.97 13.48
N MET A 86 7.18 18.71 13.29
CA MET A 86 7.08 18.00 12.01
C MET A 86 5.85 17.07 11.90
N ARG A 87 5.12 16.84 12.99
CA ARG A 87 3.95 15.96 13.10
C ARG A 87 2.96 16.11 11.94
N PRO A 88 2.52 17.32 11.51
CA PRO A 88 1.56 17.43 10.41
C PRO A 88 2.12 16.98 9.06
N TYR A 89 3.42 17.16 8.81
CA TYR A 89 4.07 16.69 7.57
C TYR A 89 4.25 15.17 7.60
N TYR A 90 4.63 14.62 8.74
CA TYR A 90 4.72 13.18 8.97
C TYR A 90 3.37 12.49 8.73
N GLU A 91 2.31 13.01 9.35
CA GLU A 91 0.94 12.50 9.22
C GLU A 91 0.45 12.49 7.77
N ARG A 92 0.67 13.59 7.04
CA ARG A 92 0.32 13.67 5.61
C ARG A 92 1.17 12.72 4.77
N GLY A 93 2.47 12.66 5.03
CA GLY A 93 3.39 11.75 4.36
C GLY A 93 2.96 10.30 4.51
N ALA A 94 2.62 9.87 5.73
CA ALA A 94 2.15 8.52 6.00
C ALA A 94 0.87 8.18 5.21
N VAL A 95 -0.13 9.08 5.21
CA VAL A 95 -1.36 8.88 4.43
C VAL A 95 -1.08 8.83 2.93
N LEU A 96 -0.22 9.73 2.41
CA LEU A 96 0.16 9.76 1.00
C LEU A 96 0.90 8.49 0.57
N THR A 97 1.79 7.97 1.41
CA THR A 97 2.49 6.70 1.15
C THR A 97 1.50 5.54 1.06
N LEU A 98 0.57 5.42 2.02
CA LEU A 98 -0.46 4.37 1.98
C LEU A 98 -1.35 4.50 0.74
N ALA A 99 -1.79 5.72 0.43
CA ALA A 99 -2.62 5.99 -0.75
C ALA A 99 -1.88 5.66 -2.06
N ALA A 100 -0.59 5.96 -2.14
CA ALA A 100 0.23 5.61 -3.30
C ALA A 100 0.34 4.09 -3.50
N VAL A 101 0.54 3.33 -2.42
CA VAL A 101 0.59 1.86 -2.50
C VAL A 101 -0.76 1.29 -2.96
N VAL A 102 -1.88 1.81 -2.43
CA VAL A 102 -3.23 1.40 -2.86
C VAL A 102 -3.50 1.81 -4.32
N ALA A 103 -3.03 2.97 -4.76
CA ALA A 103 -3.15 3.39 -6.17
C ALA A 103 -2.36 2.45 -7.10
N VAL A 104 -1.16 2.03 -6.70
CA VAL A 104 -0.37 1.02 -7.43
C VAL A 104 -1.11 -0.32 -7.47
N GLN A 105 -1.71 -0.76 -6.37
CA GLN A 105 -2.55 -1.96 -6.35
C GLN A 105 -3.67 -1.88 -7.40
N PHE A 106 -4.41 -0.77 -7.45
CA PHE A 106 -5.46 -0.59 -8.46
C PHE A 106 -4.94 -0.58 -9.88
N LEU A 107 -3.78 0.06 -10.11
CA LEU A 107 -3.14 0.05 -11.43
C LEU A 107 -2.77 -1.38 -11.84
N VAL A 108 -2.19 -2.18 -10.94
CA VAL A 108 -1.85 -3.58 -11.21
C VAL A 108 -3.09 -4.41 -11.54
N VAL A 109 -4.16 -4.25 -10.77
CA VAL A 109 -5.45 -4.92 -11.04
C VAL A 109 -5.98 -4.50 -12.41
N TRP A 110 -6.03 -3.21 -12.69
CA TRP A 110 -6.57 -2.67 -13.94
C TRP A 110 -5.82 -3.15 -15.18
N LEU A 111 -4.48 -3.19 -15.12
CA LEU A 111 -3.63 -3.67 -16.22
C LEU A 111 -3.75 -5.18 -16.48
N ASN A 112 -4.33 -5.95 -15.55
CA ASN A 112 -4.49 -7.40 -15.68
C ASN A 112 -5.96 -7.82 -15.82
N LEU A 113 -6.90 -6.88 -15.92
CA LEU A 113 -8.29 -7.21 -16.26
C LEU A 113 -8.36 -7.76 -17.70
N PRO A 114 -9.23 -8.76 -17.95
CA PRO A 114 -9.41 -9.36 -19.28
C PRO A 114 -10.07 -8.42 -20.29
#